data_AF-A0A0K1ESF7-F1
#
_entry.id   AF-A0A0K1ESF7-F1
#
_cell.length_a   1.000
_cell.length_b   1.000
_cell.length_c   1.000
_cell.angle_alpha   90.00
_cell.angle_beta   90.00
_cell.angle_gamma   90.00
#
_symmetry.space_group_name_H-M   'P 1'
#
loop_
_entity.id
_entity.type
_entity.pdbx_description
1 polymer ?
#
loop_
_entity_poly.entity_id
_entity_poly.type
_entity_poly.pdbx_seq_one_letter_code
_entity_poly.pdbx_strand_id
1 'polypeptide(L)'
;MEEGIGDDVSGAEKEKTRWFFQSMTAITHVHLLLVVSRTVLILFEYGSPEDVVSNFMKARVAQPQLFFLTTILGMGWLYRAWTRIPSSCRLTHSERSISPGQAVGRLLIPFYNLYWMYVVNLGLCGALDRHARRLKSPLRGPSLVALTACIVQTLPFVSLVVAPIFWCAFMVCVDLIQDDLGLRQAKRRRRSRRAAEVSRKTAEV
;
A
#
# COMPACT_ATOMS: atom_id res chain seq x y z
N MET A 1 10.06 -34.12 -12.71
CA MET A 1 10.95 -33.10 -13.30
C MET A 1 10.16 -31.80 -13.53
N GLU A 2 9.47 -31.29 -12.49
CA GLU A 2 8.64 -30.05 -12.56
C GLU A 2 9.08 -29.00 -11.52
N GLU A 3 10.21 -29.20 -10.84
CA GLU A 3 10.66 -28.31 -9.75
C GLU A 3 11.31 -26.99 -10.23
N GLY A 4 11.46 -26.76 -11.54
CA GLY A 4 12.16 -25.57 -12.07
C GLY A 4 11.30 -24.33 -12.36
N ILE A 5 9.99 -24.45 -12.53
CA ILE A 5 9.17 -23.34 -13.06
C ILE A 5 8.78 -22.31 -11.98
N GLY A 6 8.88 -22.66 -10.69
CA GLY A 6 8.41 -21.82 -9.59
C GLY A 6 9.31 -20.64 -9.24
N ASP A 7 10.62 -20.74 -9.47
CA ASP A 7 11.57 -19.72 -9.02
C ASP A 7 11.64 -18.53 -10.01
N ASP A 8 11.48 -18.76 -11.31
CA ASP A 8 11.48 -17.72 -12.36
C ASP A 8 10.29 -16.76 -12.25
N VAL A 9 9.09 -17.28 -11.92
CA VAL A 9 7.89 -16.44 -11.79
C VAL A 9 8.04 -15.43 -10.64
N SER A 10 8.77 -15.80 -9.57
CA SER A 10 8.99 -14.91 -8.43
C SER A 10 9.92 -13.73 -8.76
N GLY A 11 10.89 -13.96 -9.66
CA GLY A 11 11.84 -12.93 -10.10
C GLY A 11 11.13 -11.84 -10.91
N ALA A 12 10.35 -12.24 -11.91
CA ALA A 12 9.60 -11.30 -12.75
C ALA A 12 8.58 -10.47 -11.95
N GLU A 13 7.95 -11.05 -10.92
CA GLU A 13 6.98 -10.32 -10.09
C GLU A 13 7.64 -9.27 -9.17
N LYS A 14 8.83 -9.59 -8.65
CA LYS A 14 9.67 -8.65 -7.89
C LYS A 14 10.16 -7.50 -8.76
N GLU A 15 10.52 -7.78 -10.01
CA GLU A 15 10.96 -6.74 -10.93
C GLU A 15 9.83 -5.77 -11.26
N LYS A 16 8.62 -6.29 -11.57
CA LYS A 16 7.43 -5.46 -11.81
C LYS A 16 7.05 -4.58 -10.61
N THR A 17 7.18 -5.09 -9.39
CA THR A 17 6.94 -4.27 -8.19
C THR A 17 7.99 -3.18 -8.03
N ARG A 18 9.27 -3.50 -8.24
CA ARG A 18 10.35 -2.52 -8.19
C ARG A 18 10.12 -1.38 -9.21
N TRP A 19 9.78 -1.71 -10.45
CA TRP A 19 9.48 -0.73 -11.50
C TRP A 19 8.26 0.14 -11.16
N PHE A 20 7.22 -0.45 -10.56
CA PHE A 20 6.05 0.28 -10.08
C PHE A 20 6.43 1.28 -8.99
N PHE A 21 7.24 0.86 -8.00
CA PHE A 21 7.72 1.72 -6.93
C PHE A 21 8.64 2.84 -7.42
N GLN A 22 9.57 2.52 -8.33
CA GLN A 22 10.44 3.53 -8.94
C GLN A 22 9.62 4.55 -9.73
N SER A 23 8.64 4.11 -10.50
CA SER A 23 7.74 5.02 -11.22
C SER A 23 6.94 5.90 -10.26
N MET A 24 6.38 5.32 -9.20
CA MET A 24 5.57 6.06 -8.23
C MET A 24 6.40 7.05 -7.41
N THR A 25 7.60 6.66 -7.00
CA THR A 25 8.53 7.57 -6.30
C THR A 25 9.02 8.68 -7.22
N ALA A 26 9.35 8.39 -8.48
CA ALA A 26 9.72 9.40 -9.47
C ALA A 26 8.58 10.40 -9.72
N ILE A 27 7.35 9.92 -9.93
CA ILE A 27 6.15 10.77 -10.07
C ILE A 27 5.97 11.65 -8.83
N THR A 28 6.18 11.09 -7.64
CA THR A 28 6.05 11.83 -6.38
C THR A 28 7.12 12.91 -6.24
N HIS A 29 8.37 12.64 -6.63
CA HIS A 29 9.45 13.62 -6.60
C HIS A 29 9.24 14.73 -7.62
N VAL A 30 8.86 14.39 -8.86
CA VAL A 30 8.52 15.38 -9.89
C VAL A 30 7.36 16.26 -9.42
N HIS A 31 6.33 15.65 -8.80
CA HIS A 31 5.21 16.40 -8.25
C HIS A 31 5.65 17.34 -7.12
N LEU A 32 6.45 16.85 -6.18
CA LEU A 32 6.97 17.67 -5.08
C LEU A 32 7.80 18.83 -5.61
N LEU A 33 8.65 18.60 -6.61
CA LEU A 33 9.45 19.65 -7.25
C LEU A 33 8.58 20.67 -7.97
N LEU A 34 7.56 20.24 -8.73
CA LEU A 34 6.64 21.15 -9.43
C LEU A 34 5.82 21.99 -8.45
N VAL A 35 5.34 21.38 -7.36
CA VAL A 35 4.60 22.07 -6.31
C VAL A 35 5.51 23.06 -5.59
N VAL A 36 6.67 22.62 -5.10
CA VAL A 36 7.61 23.48 -4.36
C VAL A 36 8.08 24.63 -5.25
N SER A 37 8.47 24.35 -6.49
CA SER A 37 8.87 25.39 -7.45
C SER A 37 7.76 26.42 -7.65
N ARG A 38 6.51 25.98 -7.87
CA ARG A 38 5.38 26.87 -8.05
C ARG A 38 5.01 27.63 -6.77
N THR A 39 5.11 27.01 -5.60
CA THR A 39 4.88 27.67 -4.31
C THR A 39 5.97 28.71 -4.03
N VAL A 40 7.24 28.40 -4.31
CA VAL A 40 8.36 29.34 -4.18
C VAL A 40 8.18 30.52 -5.13
N LEU A 41 7.80 30.29 -6.39
CA LEU A 41 7.48 31.37 -7.33
C LEU A 41 6.34 32.25 -6.81
N ILE A 42 5.25 31.66 -6.31
CA ILE A 42 4.13 32.43 -5.73
C ILE A 42 4.58 33.24 -4.50
N LEU A 43 5.40 32.67 -3.62
CA LEU A 43 5.92 33.37 -2.44
C LEU A 43 6.89 34.50 -2.80
N PHE A 44 7.64 34.35 -3.90
CA PHE A 44 8.58 35.36 -4.38
C PHE A 44 7.88 36.48 -5.14
N GLU A 45 6.79 36.16 -5.85
CA GLU A 45 6.05 37.11 -6.69
C GLU A 45 4.94 37.85 -5.92
N TYR A 46 4.42 37.29 -4.83
CA TYR A 46 3.35 37.90 -4.03
C TYR A 46 3.80 38.16 -2.59
N GLY A 47 4.02 39.44 -2.26
CA GLY A 47 4.41 39.88 -0.92
C GLY A 47 3.28 39.90 0.11
N SER A 48 2.01 39.71 -0.29
CA SER A 48 0.86 39.72 0.61
C SER A 48 0.40 38.29 0.99
N PRO A 49 0.25 37.96 2.28
CA PRO A 49 -0.20 36.64 2.72
C PRO A 49 -1.60 36.26 2.21
N GLU A 50 -2.46 37.24 1.92
CA GLU A 50 -3.81 36.99 1.39
C GLU A 50 -3.77 36.43 -0.03
N ASP A 51 -2.84 36.91 -0.85
CA ASP A 51 -2.66 36.45 -2.24
C ASP A 51 -2.07 35.03 -2.29
N VAL A 52 -1.23 34.67 -1.31
CA VAL A 52 -0.63 33.32 -1.21
C VAL A 52 -1.71 32.26 -1.08
N VAL A 53 -2.71 32.47 -0.21
CA VAL A 53 -3.81 31.50 -0.01
C VAL A 53 -4.67 31.39 -1.25
N SER A 54 -5.05 32.52 -1.86
CA SER A 54 -5.86 32.56 -3.08
C SER A 54 -5.17 31.85 -4.25
N ASN A 55 -3.89 32.16 -4.49
CA ASN A 55 -3.11 31.56 -5.57
C ASN A 55 -2.82 30.07 -5.31
N PHE A 56 -2.60 29.68 -4.06
CA PHE A 56 -2.50 28.27 -3.67
C PHE A 56 -3.80 27.50 -4.00
N MET A 57 -4.96 28.06 -3.65
CA MET A 57 -6.25 27.43 -3.95
C MET A 57 -6.49 27.32 -5.46
N LYS A 58 -6.17 28.35 -6.24
CA LYS A 58 -6.25 28.31 -7.71
C LYS A 58 -5.32 27.26 -8.32
N ALA A 59 -4.07 27.19 -7.84
CA ALA A 59 -3.11 26.18 -8.30
C ALA A 59 -3.61 24.76 -8.02
N ARG A 60 -4.26 24.55 -6.87
CA ARG A 60 -4.84 23.25 -6.51
C ARG A 60 -6.02 22.87 -7.40
N VAL A 61 -6.89 23.82 -7.72
CA VAL A 61 -7.99 23.62 -8.67
C VAL A 61 -7.46 23.34 -10.08
N ALA A 62 -6.29 23.86 -10.44
CA ALA A 62 -5.69 23.69 -11.77
C ALA A 62 -4.99 22.34 -12.02
N GLN A 63 -4.86 21.46 -11.00
CA GLN A 63 -4.16 20.16 -11.14
C GLN A 63 -5.03 18.92 -10.84
N PRO A 64 -6.26 18.80 -11.35
CA PRO A 64 -7.10 17.63 -11.11
C PRO A 64 -6.47 16.34 -11.66
N GLN A 65 -5.81 16.39 -12.82
CA GLN A 65 -5.25 15.22 -13.51
C GLN A 65 -4.23 14.43 -12.67
N LEU A 66 -3.38 15.12 -11.90
CA LEU A 66 -2.36 14.47 -11.08
C LEU A 66 -2.98 13.81 -9.84
N PHE A 67 -4.00 14.44 -9.26
CA PHE A 67 -4.77 13.86 -8.17
C PHE A 67 -5.49 12.57 -8.62
N PHE A 68 -6.08 12.57 -9.81
CA PHE A 68 -6.70 11.37 -10.37
C PHE A 68 -5.69 10.24 -10.61
N LEU A 69 -4.53 10.55 -11.23
CA LEU A 69 -3.50 9.55 -11.51
C LEU A 69 -2.96 8.90 -10.22
N THR A 70 -2.58 9.72 -9.24
CA THR A 70 -2.08 9.23 -7.94
C THR A 70 -3.13 8.40 -7.20
N THR A 71 -4.40 8.79 -7.27
CA THR A 71 -5.52 8.03 -6.71
C THR A 71 -5.67 6.67 -7.38
N ILE A 72 -5.64 6.61 -8.73
CA ILE A 72 -5.75 5.35 -9.47
C ILE A 72 -4.58 4.41 -9.12
N LEU A 73 -3.35 4.94 -9.08
CA LEU A 73 -2.17 4.16 -8.69
C LEU A 73 -2.28 3.64 -7.25
N GLY A 74 -2.71 4.49 -6.31
CA GLY A 74 -2.93 4.10 -4.92
C GLY A 74 -4.02 3.03 -4.77
N MET A 75 -5.11 3.13 -5.53
CA MET A 75 -6.15 2.11 -5.58
C MET A 75 -5.66 0.79 -6.18
N GLY A 76 -4.88 0.85 -7.26
CA GLY A 76 -4.27 -0.34 -7.87
C GLY A 76 -3.30 -1.06 -6.93
N TRP A 77 -2.46 -0.29 -6.23
CA TRP A 77 -1.58 -0.83 -5.19
C TRP A 77 -2.39 -1.46 -4.05
N LEU A 78 -3.42 -0.75 -3.56
CA LEU A 78 -4.24 -1.24 -2.46
C LEU A 78 -4.98 -2.54 -2.81
N TYR A 79 -5.53 -2.62 -4.03
CA TYR A 79 -6.12 -3.86 -4.56
C TYR A 79 -5.12 -5.02 -4.49
N ARG A 80 -3.90 -4.79 -4.98
CA ARG A 80 -2.82 -5.79 -4.99
C ARG A 80 -2.39 -6.19 -3.57
N ALA A 81 -2.28 -5.22 -2.66
CA ALA A 81 -1.96 -5.50 -1.27
C ALA A 81 -3.02 -6.41 -0.63
N TRP A 82 -4.30 -6.19 -0.89
CA TRP A 82 -5.38 -7.04 -0.40
C TRP A 82 -5.44 -8.43 -1.05
N THR A 83 -5.12 -8.56 -2.35
CA THR A 83 -5.15 -9.87 -3.03
C THR A 83 -4.08 -10.83 -2.49
N ARG A 84 -2.91 -10.32 -2.11
CA ARG A 84 -1.81 -11.13 -1.53
C ARG A 84 -2.13 -11.75 -0.18
N ILE A 85 -3.05 -11.17 0.58
CA ILE A 85 -3.46 -11.72 1.88
C ILE A 85 -4.44 -12.88 1.65
N PRO A 86 -4.31 -14.04 2.32
CA PRO A 86 -5.28 -15.13 2.20
C PRO A 86 -6.66 -14.71 2.70
N SER A 87 -7.73 -15.17 2.04
CA SER A 87 -9.12 -14.78 2.33
C SER A 87 -9.51 -14.96 3.80
N SER A 88 -9.03 -16.02 4.45
CA SER A 88 -9.28 -16.32 5.86
C SER A 88 -8.64 -15.34 6.85
N CYS A 89 -7.80 -14.42 6.40
CA CYS A 89 -7.23 -13.33 7.20
C CYS A 89 -7.85 -11.96 6.90
N ARG A 90 -8.65 -11.83 5.83
CA ARG A 90 -9.19 -10.55 5.32
C ARG A 90 -10.42 -10.08 6.11
N LEU A 91 -10.24 -9.87 7.40
CA LEU A 91 -11.31 -9.42 8.30
C LEU A 91 -11.14 -7.94 8.67
N THR A 92 -12.23 -7.20 8.81
CA THR A 92 -12.20 -5.87 9.41
C THR A 92 -12.08 -5.96 10.94
N HIS A 93 -12.02 -4.82 11.62
CA HIS A 93 -12.10 -4.78 13.09
C HIS A 93 -13.45 -5.35 13.60
N SER A 94 -14.52 -5.20 12.83
CA SER A 94 -15.84 -5.78 13.08
C SER A 94 -15.96 -7.25 12.66
N GLU A 95 -14.84 -7.93 12.43
CA GLU A 95 -14.76 -9.33 11.98
C GLU A 95 -15.48 -9.65 10.67
N ARG A 96 -15.88 -8.63 9.90
CA ARG A 96 -16.50 -8.83 8.59
C ARG A 96 -15.43 -9.10 7.54
N SER A 97 -15.66 -10.11 6.70
CA SER A 97 -14.80 -10.38 5.56
C SER A 97 -14.87 -9.24 4.54
N ILE A 98 -13.72 -8.81 4.01
CA ILE A 98 -13.64 -7.79 2.96
C ILE A 98 -12.90 -8.35 1.74
N SER A 99 -13.51 -8.24 0.57
CA SER A 99 -12.84 -8.58 -0.68
C SER A 99 -11.93 -7.44 -1.16
N PRO A 100 -10.86 -7.72 -1.93
CA PRO A 100 -10.00 -6.67 -2.50
C PRO A 100 -10.79 -5.65 -3.34
N GLY A 101 -11.78 -6.12 -4.11
CA GLY A 101 -12.67 -5.26 -4.87
C GLY A 101 -13.57 -4.40 -3.98
N GLN A 102 -14.09 -4.94 -2.87
CA GLN A 102 -14.85 -4.16 -1.90
C GLN A 102 -13.99 -3.11 -1.19
N ALA A 103 -12.73 -3.43 -0.89
CA ALA A 103 -11.78 -2.52 -0.28
C ALA A 103 -11.56 -1.28 -1.15
N VAL A 104 -11.32 -1.46 -2.45
CA VAL A 104 -11.15 -0.32 -3.38
C VAL A 104 -12.49 0.34 -3.73
N GLY A 105 -13.54 -0.44 -3.99
CA GLY A 105 -14.84 0.08 -4.40
C GLY A 105 -15.48 0.99 -3.35
N ARG A 106 -15.25 0.71 -2.06
CA ARG A 106 -15.75 1.56 -0.97
C ARG A 106 -15.05 2.92 -0.87
N LEU A 107 -13.82 3.04 -1.38
CA LEU A 107 -13.11 4.32 -1.47
C LEU A 107 -13.66 5.21 -2.61
N LEU A 108 -14.37 4.63 -3.58
CA LEU A 108 -15.00 5.39 -4.65
C LEU A 108 -16.31 6.07 -4.23
N ILE A 109 -16.83 5.77 -3.03
CA ILE A 109 -18.06 6.37 -2.52
C ILE A 109 -17.78 7.81 -2.09
N PRO A 110 -18.37 8.83 -2.73
CA PRO A 110 -18.20 10.23 -2.34
C PRO A 110 -18.64 10.45 -0.89
N PHE A 111 -18.00 11.39 -0.19
CA PHE A 111 -18.22 11.72 1.23
C PHE A 111 -17.87 10.63 2.25
N TYR A 112 -18.09 9.35 1.92
CA TYR A 112 -17.70 8.21 2.77
C TYR A 112 -16.27 7.71 2.51
N ASN A 113 -15.61 8.19 1.46
CA ASN A 113 -14.22 7.84 1.15
C ASN A 113 -13.30 8.02 2.35
N LEU A 114 -13.38 9.17 3.04
CA LEU A 114 -12.52 9.45 4.21
C LEU A 114 -12.69 8.38 5.29
N TYR A 115 -13.92 8.03 5.66
CA TYR A 115 -14.19 6.95 6.62
C TYR A 115 -13.61 5.61 6.14
N TRP A 116 -13.87 5.24 4.88
CA TRP A 116 -13.38 3.99 4.31
C TRP A 116 -11.86 3.94 4.16
N MET A 117 -11.20 5.08 3.98
CA MET A 117 -9.74 5.18 3.95
C MET A 117 -9.15 4.68 5.27
N TYR A 118 -9.70 5.10 6.42
CA TYR A 118 -9.26 4.55 7.71
C TYR A 118 -9.58 3.06 7.81
N VAL A 119 -10.82 2.66 7.53
CA VAL A 119 -11.26 1.26 7.71
C VAL A 119 -10.46 0.28 6.86
N VAL A 120 -10.18 0.62 5.61
CA VAL A 120 -9.50 -0.27 4.67
C VAL A 120 -8.00 -0.33 4.97
N ASN A 121 -7.34 0.79 5.23
CA ASN A 121 -5.89 0.79 5.48
C ASN A 121 -5.53 0.21 6.87
N LEU A 122 -6.31 0.51 7.90
CA LEU A 122 -6.14 -0.12 9.22
C LEU A 122 -6.58 -1.59 9.20
N GLY A 123 -7.65 -1.91 8.46
CA GLY A 123 -8.08 -3.28 8.22
C GLY A 123 -7.01 -4.13 7.54
N LEU A 124 -6.27 -3.56 6.59
CA LEU A 124 -5.14 -4.20 5.92
C LEU A 124 -4.04 -4.54 6.94
N CYS A 125 -3.68 -3.60 7.82
CA CYS A 125 -2.71 -3.84 8.90
C CYS A 125 -3.14 -4.99 9.82
N GLY A 126 -4.40 -5.00 10.26
CA GLY A 126 -4.94 -6.09 11.08
C GLY A 126 -4.97 -7.44 10.37
N ALA A 127 -5.19 -7.44 9.04
CA ALA A 127 -5.15 -8.65 8.22
C ALA A 127 -3.72 -9.19 8.07
N LEU A 128 -2.74 -8.30 7.88
CA LEU A 128 -1.32 -8.65 7.90
C LEU A 128 -0.91 -9.21 9.26
N ASP A 129 -1.33 -8.61 10.37
CA ASP A 129 -1.02 -9.10 11.71
C ASP A 129 -1.60 -10.49 11.98
N ARG A 130 -2.85 -10.75 11.58
CA ARG A 130 -3.43 -12.10 11.66
C ARG A 130 -2.65 -13.09 10.82
N HIS A 131 -2.24 -12.70 9.61
CA HIS A 131 -1.46 -13.58 8.75
C HIS A 131 -0.06 -13.85 9.32
N ALA A 132 0.61 -12.83 9.84
CA ALA A 132 1.89 -12.91 10.52
C ALA A 132 1.84 -13.83 11.74
N ARG A 133 0.81 -13.70 12.59
CA ARG A 133 0.58 -14.62 13.72
C ARG A 133 0.47 -16.08 13.27
N ARG A 134 -0.28 -16.37 12.20
CA ARG A 134 -0.43 -17.74 11.66
C ARG A 134 0.88 -18.34 11.13
N LEU A 135 1.78 -17.49 10.63
CA LEU A 135 3.09 -17.89 10.12
C LEU A 135 4.23 -17.72 11.13
N LYS A 136 3.92 -17.31 12.37
CA LYS A 136 4.90 -16.99 13.42
C LYS A 136 5.97 -16.01 12.91
N SER A 137 5.57 -15.01 12.12
CA SER A 137 6.45 -13.91 11.73
C SER A 137 6.57 -12.91 12.90
N PRO A 138 7.77 -12.38 13.18
CA PRO A 138 7.96 -11.33 14.18
C PRO A 138 7.45 -9.96 13.70
N LEU A 139 7.29 -9.77 12.38
CA LEU A 139 6.86 -8.51 11.81
C LEU A 139 5.37 -8.26 12.05
N ARG A 140 5.02 -7.00 12.32
CA ARG A 140 3.65 -6.53 12.58
C ARG A 140 3.24 -5.49 11.56
N GLY A 141 1.93 -5.41 11.31
CA GLY A 141 1.32 -4.42 10.44
C GLY A 141 1.65 -2.99 10.91
N PRO A 142 2.02 -2.06 10.02
CA PRO A 142 2.45 -0.70 10.37
C PRO A 142 1.23 0.20 10.64
N SER A 143 0.41 -0.16 11.63
CA SER A 143 -0.88 0.50 11.92
C SER A 143 -0.73 1.98 12.23
N LEU A 144 0.31 2.38 12.97
CA LEU A 144 0.59 3.78 13.29
C LEU A 144 0.95 4.60 12.05
N VAL A 145 1.72 4.02 11.13
CA VAL A 145 2.10 4.69 9.87
C VAL A 145 0.86 4.86 8.98
N ALA A 146 0.01 3.83 8.90
CA ALA A 146 -1.25 3.88 8.18
C ALA A 146 -2.20 4.96 8.74
N LEU A 147 -2.34 5.00 10.07
CA LEU A 147 -3.17 5.99 10.76
C LEU A 147 -2.65 7.41 10.50
N THR A 148 -1.33 7.61 10.64
CA THR A 148 -0.69 8.92 10.42
C THR A 148 -0.87 9.37 8.97
N ALA A 149 -0.70 8.47 8.00
CA ALA A 149 -0.95 8.76 6.59
C ALA A 149 -2.40 9.23 6.36
N CYS A 150 -3.38 8.57 6.98
CA CYS A 150 -4.79 8.94 6.86
C CYS A 150 -5.09 10.32 7.50
N ILE A 151 -4.52 10.60 8.68
CA ILE A 151 -4.69 11.89 9.38
C ILE A 151 -4.08 13.01 8.54
N VAL A 152 -2.83 12.84 8.10
CA VAL A 152 -2.12 13.84 7.30
C VAL A 152 -2.82 14.11 5.97
N GLN A 153 -3.37 13.07 5.31
CA GLN A 153 -4.18 13.21 4.09
C GLN A 153 -5.44 14.08 4.31
N THR A 154 -6.02 14.03 5.51
CA THR A 154 -7.24 14.77 5.85
C THR A 154 -6.97 16.28 6.05
N LEU A 155 -5.73 16.66 6.36
CA LEU A 155 -5.33 18.05 6.58
C LEU A 155 -5.01 18.75 5.25
N PRO A 156 -5.79 19.75 4.80
CA PRO A 156 -5.67 20.32 3.46
C PRO A 156 -4.26 20.88 3.16
N PHE A 157 -3.67 21.62 4.10
CA PHE A 157 -2.35 22.24 3.92
C PHE A 157 -1.19 21.26 4.07
N VAL A 158 -1.28 20.33 5.04
CA VAL A 158 -0.22 19.37 5.33
C VAL A 158 -0.19 18.22 4.31
N SER A 159 -1.37 17.89 3.74
CA SER A 159 -1.54 16.77 2.81
C SER A 159 -0.66 16.86 1.56
N LEU A 160 -0.34 18.06 1.08
CA LEU A 160 0.32 18.23 -0.21
C LEU A 160 1.77 17.75 -0.20
N VAL A 161 2.48 18.00 0.90
CA VAL A 161 3.92 17.68 1.01
C VAL A 161 4.12 16.42 1.82
N VAL A 162 3.38 16.27 2.92
CA VAL A 162 3.69 15.27 3.94
C VAL A 162 2.92 13.97 3.68
N ALA A 163 1.70 14.02 3.13
CA ALA A 163 0.92 12.80 2.90
C ALA A 163 1.60 11.81 1.94
N PRO A 164 2.17 12.23 0.78
CA PRO A 164 2.83 11.29 -0.12
C PRO A 164 3.98 10.56 0.55
N ILE A 165 4.73 11.22 1.44
CA ILE A 165 5.85 10.63 2.18
C ILE A 165 5.33 9.52 3.11
N PHE A 166 4.29 9.78 3.89
CA PHE A 166 3.70 8.77 4.77
C PHE A 166 3.03 7.62 4.00
N TRP A 167 2.37 7.91 2.88
CA TRP A 167 1.82 6.86 2.02
C TRP A 167 2.91 5.98 1.42
N CYS A 168 3.99 6.57 0.90
CA CYS A 168 5.12 5.80 0.41
C CYS A 168 5.74 4.93 1.51
N ALA A 169 5.97 5.49 2.70
CA ALA A 169 6.49 4.74 3.84
C ALA A 169 5.56 3.58 4.23
N PHE A 170 4.25 3.83 4.29
CA PHE A 170 3.25 2.81 4.57
C PHE A 170 3.28 1.69 3.53
N MET A 171 3.30 2.03 2.24
CA MET A 171 3.33 1.05 1.15
C MET A 171 4.58 0.17 1.21
N VAL A 172 5.76 0.78 1.39
CA VAL A 172 7.03 0.05 1.53
C VAL A 172 6.99 -0.89 2.73
N CYS A 173 6.51 -0.44 3.90
CA CYS A 173 6.39 -1.29 5.08
C CYS A 173 5.45 -2.49 4.84
N VAL A 174 4.30 -2.26 4.18
CA VAL A 174 3.35 -3.33 3.86
C VAL A 174 3.98 -4.36 2.91
N ASP A 175 4.66 -3.92 1.86
CA ASP A 175 5.31 -4.81 0.90
C ASP A 175 6.43 -5.64 1.53
N LEU A 176 7.28 -5.03 2.37
CA LEU A 176 8.32 -5.76 3.11
C LEU A 176 7.74 -6.87 3.99
N ILE A 177 6.60 -6.61 4.66
CA ILE A 177 5.93 -7.62 5.48
C ILE A 177 5.36 -8.72 4.59
N GLN A 178 4.70 -8.37 3.49
CA GLN A 178 4.13 -9.35 2.57
C GLN A 178 5.19 -10.27 1.97
N ASP A 179 6.38 -9.74 1.64
CA ASP A 179 7.51 -10.52 1.15
C ASP A 179 8.03 -11.50 2.20
N ASP A 180 8.21 -11.08 3.47
CA ASP A 180 8.59 -12.00 4.56
C ASP A 180 7.55 -13.12 4.76
N LEU A 181 6.25 -12.76 4.73
CA LEU A 181 5.17 -13.73 4.86
C LEU A 181 5.16 -14.72 3.69
N GLY A 182 5.38 -14.25 2.46
CA GLY A 182 5.52 -15.09 1.27
C GLY A 182 6.66 -16.10 1.38
N LEU A 183 7.84 -15.64 1.82
CA LEU A 183 9.01 -16.51 2.04
C LEU A 183 8.74 -17.58 3.11
N ARG A 184 8.11 -17.21 4.23
CA ARG A 184 7.76 -18.17 5.30
C ARG A 184 6.73 -19.18 4.84
N GLN A 185 5.74 -18.75 4.08
CA GLN A 185 4.72 -19.64 3.51
C GLN A 185 5.35 -20.65 2.55
N ALA A 186 6.26 -20.21 1.67
CA ALA A 186 7.01 -21.08 0.78
C ALA A 186 7.84 -22.12 1.55
N LYS A 187 8.58 -21.69 2.59
CA LYS A 187 9.36 -22.59 3.46
C LYS A 187 8.50 -23.64 4.15
N ARG A 188 7.32 -23.25 4.65
CA ARG A 188 6.36 -24.18 5.28
C ARG A 188 5.85 -25.23 4.29
N ARG A 189 5.50 -24.82 3.06
CA ARG A 189 5.07 -25.74 2.00
C ARG A 189 6.16 -26.77 1.66
N ARG A 190 7.41 -26.34 1.52
CA ARG A 190 8.55 -27.25 1.26
C ARG A 190 8.72 -28.28 2.38
N ARG A 191 8.60 -27.86 3.65
CA ARG A 191 8.67 -28.78 4.80
C ARG A 191 7.53 -29.79 4.80
N SER A 192 6.29 -29.36 4.54
CA SER A 192 5.14 -30.26 4.46
C SER A 192 5.28 -31.30 3.35
N ARG A 193 5.80 -30.92 2.18
CA ARG A 193 6.07 -31.86 1.08
C ARG A 193 7.11 -32.92 1.46
N ARG A 194 8.23 -32.50 2.04
CA ARG A 194 9.28 -33.44 2.49
C ARG A 194 8.77 -34.40 3.56
N ALA A 195 7.97 -33.92 4.52
CA ALA A 195 7.39 -34.79 5.55
C ALA A 195 6.42 -35.82 4.96
N ALA A 196 5.61 -35.43 3.97
CA ALA A 196 4.73 -36.36 3.26
C ALA A 196 5.51 -37.40 2.45
N GLU A 197 6.60 -37.00 1.80
CA GLU A 197 7.47 -37.92 1.07
C GLU A 197 8.16 -38.93 1.99
N VAL A 198 8.67 -38.48 3.14
CA VAL A 198 9.24 -39.39 4.17
C VAL A 198 8.18 -40.36 4.67
N SER A 199 6.97 -39.86 5.00
CA SER A 199 5.87 -40.71 5.48
C SER A 199 5.47 -41.77 4.44
N ARG A 200 5.48 -41.42 3.15
CA ARG A 200 5.23 -42.35 2.05
C ARG A 200 6.31 -43.43 1.96
N LYS A 201 7.60 -43.05 2.01
CA LYS A 201 8.72 -44.01 1.97
C LYS A 201 8.71 -44.95 3.17
N THR A 202 8.33 -44.48 4.35
CA THR A 202 8.21 -45.33 5.55
C THR A 202 7.03 -46.31 5.46
N ALA A 203 5.97 -45.99 4.71
CA ALA A 203 4.83 -46.90 4.53
C ALA A 203 5.06 -48.00 3.49
N GLU A 204 6.13 -47.90 2.69
CA GLU A 204 6.52 -48.89 1.67
C GLU A 204 7.49 -49.96 2.22
N VAL A 205 7.95 -49.84 3.48
CA VAL A 205 8.86 -50.77 4.18
C VAL A 205 8.08 -51.65 5.14
#